data_AF-A7SRE8-F1
#
_entry.id   AF-A7SRE8-F1
#
_cell.length_a   1.000
_cell.length_b   1.000
_cell.length_c   1.000
_cell.angle_alpha   90.00
_cell.angle_beta   90.00
_cell.angle_gamma   90.00
#
_symmetry.space_group_name_H-M   'P 1'
#
loop_
_entity.id
_entity.type
_entity.pdbx_description
1 polymer ?
#
loop_
_entity_poly.entity_id
_entity_poly.type
_entity_poly.pdbx_seq_one_letter_code
_entity_poly.pdbx_strand_id
1 'polypeptide(L)'
;MQTEYGTYLKGHVMEERPGIGVEGCTSGCLDHADCRSINFDRTTHMCELNNASKEDFPEHVTRDHRSLYATNDFHEEPIFEESCAHWLKRYPDLKTRYYWIKTKNKRKKMRVYCDMERFGGGWTLVVTINAKNNDHLQKAENNCADSVTCVTFTETDIPGRKLSDEDIHEIAGNEGVFQVEVPLNSLSIDAVNKNATVFYKIPSGAQSFDSSCKGDQLK
;
A
#
# COMPACT_ATOMS: atom_id res chain seq x y z
N MET A 1 -13.70 20.08 6.91
CA MET A 1 -13.79 19.47 8.25
C MET A 1 -15.25 19.17 8.56
N GLN A 2 -15.65 17.89 8.66
CA GLN A 2 -16.94 17.48 9.23
C GLN A 2 -16.80 17.34 10.75
N THR A 3 -17.84 17.73 11.49
CA THR A 3 -17.81 17.73 12.95
C THR A 3 -19.08 17.09 13.51
N GLU A 4 -18.91 16.23 14.50
CA GLU A 4 -19.97 15.49 15.17
C GLU A 4 -19.87 15.60 16.69
N TYR A 5 -20.95 16.07 17.29
CA TYR A 5 -21.08 16.18 18.74
C TYR A 5 -21.54 14.86 19.34
N GLY A 6 -20.99 14.50 20.50
CA GLY A 6 -21.38 13.28 21.19
C GLY A 6 -20.70 12.03 20.65
N THR A 7 -19.76 12.18 19.71
CA THR A 7 -19.07 11.10 19.00
C THR A 7 -17.61 11.05 19.46
N TYR A 8 -17.08 9.84 19.63
CA TYR A 8 -15.71 9.59 20.06
C TYR A 8 -15.14 8.36 19.35
N LEU A 9 -13.95 8.49 18.76
CA LEU A 9 -13.23 7.39 18.14
C LEU A 9 -12.24 6.79 19.13
N LYS A 10 -12.44 5.54 19.55
CA LYS A 10 -11.60 4.89 20.57
C LYS A 10 -10.41 4.13 19.96
N GLY A 11 -9.30 4.10 20.69
CA GLY A 11 -8.17 3.19 20.41
C GLY A 11 -7.24 3.61 19.28
N HIS A 12 -7.37 4.84 18.76
CA HIS A 12 -6.59 5.35 17.64
C HIS A 12 -5.82 6.64 17.98
N VAL A 13 -5.75 7.00 19.26
CA VAL A 13 -5.07 8.21 19.74
C VAL A 13 -3.57 8.07 19.52
N MET A 14 -2.99 8.97 18.73
CA MET A 14 -1.55 9.06 18.48
C MET A 14 -0.89 10.14 19.34
N GLU A 15 -1.62 11.18 19.73
CA GLU A 15 -1.10 12.27 20.55
C GLU A 15 -2.22 12.93 21.37
N GLU A 16 -1.94 13.25 22.63
CA GLU A 16 -2.82 14.03 23.50
C GLU A 16 -2.24 15.43 23.73
N ARG A 17 -3.08 16.45 23.65
CA ARG A 17 -2.72 17.86 23.84
C ARG A 17 -3.70 18.54 24.79
N PRO A 18 -3.33 18.71 26.08
CA PRO A 18 -4.20 19.36 27.05
C PRO A 18 -4.24 20.88 26.87
N GLY A 19 -5.41 21.49 27.10
CA GLY A 19 -5.56 22.93 27.23
C GLY A 19 -5.52 23.71 25.92
N ILE A 20 -5.61 23.04 24.77
CA ILE A 20 -5.72 23.70 23.47
C ILE A 20 -7.18 23.75 23.01
N GLY A 21 -7.57 24.78 22.26
CA GLY A 21 -8.91 24.87 21.67
C GLY A 21 -9.08 23.95 20.46
N VAL A 22 -10.31 23.83 19.97
CA VAL A 22 -10.62 23.05 18.76
C VAL A 22 -9.76 23.46 17.57
N GLU A 23 -9.55 24.76 17.34
CA GLU A 23 -8.69 25.25 16.23
C GLU A 23 -7.23 24.83 16.39
N GLY A 24 -6.70 24.86 17.61
CA GLY A 24 -5.34 24.38 17.90
C GLY A 24 -5.24 22.86 17.73
N CYS A 25 -6.31 22.13 18.06
CA CYS A 25 -6.41 20.69 17.85
C CYS A 25 -6.43 20.35 16.36
N THR A 26 -7.23 21.06 15.58
CA THR A 26 -7.29 20.91 14.11
C THR A 26 -5.96 21.24 13.46
N SER A 27 -5.33 22.36 13.83
CA SER A 27 -4.01 22.75 13.32
C SER A 27 -2.96 21.71 13.69
N GLY A 28 -3.00 21.22 14.93
CA GLY A 28 -2.13 20.14 15.38
C GLY A 28 -2.28 18.86 14.58
N CYS A 29 -3.50 18.50 14.18
CA CYS A 29 -3.74 17.36 13.30
C CYS A 29 -3.19 17.62 11.89
N LEU A 30 -3.40 18.82 11.34
CA LEU A 30 -2.92 19.20 10.00
C LEU A 30 -1.39 19.17 9.89
N ASP A 31 -0.68 19.45 10.99
CA ASP A 31 0.78 19.38 11.05
C ASP A 31 1.33 17.94 11.09
N HIS A 32 0.45 16.93 11.23
CA HIS A 32 0.82 15.52 11.27
C HIS A 32 0.32 14.77 10.03
N ALA A 33 1.25 14.24 9.22
CA ALA A 33 0.92 13.50 8.00
C ALA A 33 0.05 12.24 8.24
N ASP A 34 0.13 11.66 9.44
CA ASP A 34 -0.60 10.46 9.83
C ASP A 34 -1.93 10.76 10.54
N CYS A 35 -2.20 12.01 10.93
CA CYS A 35 -3.44 12.37 11.62
C CYS A 35 -4.62 12.41 10.65
N ARG A 36 -5.68 11.67 10.98
CA ARG A 36 -6.90 11.56 10.14
C ARG A 36 -8.13 12.15 10.79
N SER A 37 -8.19 12.18 12.12
CA SER A 37 -9.31 12.76 12.86
C SER A 37 -8.86 13.25 14.24
N ILE A 38 -9.74 13.96 14.93
CA ILE A 38 -9.53 14.44 16.30
C ILE A 38 -10.71 14.05 17.19
N ASN A 39 -10.43 13.72 18.45
CA ASN A 39 -11.43 13.79 19.53
C ASN A 39 -11.12 15.02 20.38
N PHE A 40 -12.14 15.80 20.71
CA PHE A 40 -11.98 16.97 21.57
C PHE A 40 -12.94 16.92 22.75
N ASP A 41 -12.42 16.74 23.96
CA ASP A 41 -13.23 16.85 25.17
C ASP A 41 -13.54 18.32 25.46
N ARG A 42 -14.80 18.69 25.28
CA ARG A 42 -15.30 20.05 25.45
C ARG A 42 -15.33 20.54 26.90
N THR A 43 -15.19 19.63 27.86
CA THR A 43 -15.21 19.91 29.30
C THR A 43 -13.79 20.12 29.83
N THR A 44 -12.87 19.25 29.45
CA THR A 44 -11.48 19.29 29.93
C THR A 44 -10.55 20.05 28.99
N HIS A 45 -11.00 20.40 27.78
CA HIS A 45 -10.19 20.93 26.69
C HIS A 45 -9.01 20.02 26.34
N MET A 46 -9.20 18.70 26.48
CA MET A 46 -8.24 17.72 25.99
C MET A 46 -8.48 17.51 24.49
N CYS A 47 -7.42 17.69 23.71
CA CYS A 47 -7.38 17.32 22.30
C CYS A 47 -6.67 15.98 22.15
N GLU A 48 -7.27 15.03 21.46
CA GLU A 48 -6.66 13.78 21.04
C GLU A 48 -6.57 13.77 19.51
N LEU A 49 -5.35 13.66 18.99
CA LEU A 49 -5.11 13.43 17.56
C LEU A 49 -5.20 11.93 17.30
N ASN A 50 -5.91 11.54 16.25
CA ASN A 50 -6.09 10.14 15.89
C ASN A 50 -5.46 9.83 14.52
N ASN A 51 -4.83 8.66 14.40
CA ASN A 51 -4.23 8.18 13.15
C ASN A 51 -5.22 7.46 12.21
N ALA A 52 -6.51 7.49 12.54
CA ALA A 52 -7.59 6.87 11.79
C ALA A 52 -8.87 7.69 11.84
N SER A 53 -9.86 7.37 11.01
CA SER A 53 -11.20 7.98 11.03
C SER A 53 -12.32 6.97 11.32
N LYS A 54 -13.54 7.47 11.51
CA LYS A 54 -14.78 6.68 11.64
C LYS A 54 -15.09 5.86 10.37
N GLU A 55 -14.62 6.31 9.19
CA GLU A 55 -14.75 5.56 7.94
C GLU A 55 -13.78 4.38 7.89
N ASP A 56 -12.58 4.54 8.46
CA ASP A 56 -11.58 3.47 8.55
C ASP A 56 -12.03 2.39 9.55
N PHE A 57 -12.59 2.80 10.70
CA PHE A 57 -12.98 1.90 11.81
C PHE A 57 -14.35 2.26 12.40
N PRO A 58 -15.47 2.01 11.69
CA PRO A 58 -16.81 2.35 12.14
C PRO A 58 -17.21 1.66 13.45
N GLU A 59 -16.68 0.47 13.72
CA GLU A 59 -16.92 -0.31 14.93
C GLU A 59 -16.22 0.26 16.19
N HIS A 60 -15.25 1.17 16.01
CA HIS A 60 -14.57 1.86 17.10
C HIS A 60 -15.22 3.20 17.47
N VAL A 61 -16.27 3.59 16.74
CA VAL A 61 -17.06 4.77 17.06
C VAL A 61 -17.95 4.50 18.26
N THR A 62 -17.85 5.37 19.26
CA THR A 62 -18.64 5.31 20.47
C THR A 62 -19.27 6.66 20.77
N ARG A 63 -20.21 6.68 21.72
CA ARG A 63 -20.81 7.92 22.20
C ARG A 63 -20.09 8.42 23.43
N ASP A 64 -19.66 9.68 23.38
CA ASP A 64 -19.27 10.47 24.55
C ASP A 64 -19.84 11.88 24.39
N HIS A 65 -20.79 12.25 25.26
CA HIS A 65 -21.46 13.55 25.25
C HIS A 65 -20.52 14.75 25.44
N ARG A 66 -19.35 14.54 26.03
CA ARG A 66 -18.32 15.59 26.18
C ARG A 66 -17.47 15.75 24.93
N SER A 67 -17.41 14.72 24.10
CA SER A 67 -16.57 14.70 22.90
C SER A 67 -17.20 15.48 21.74
N LEU A 68 -16.33 16.20 21.04
CA LEU A 68 -16.51 16.67 19.69
C LEU A 68 -15.52 15.90 18.82
N TYR A 69 -16.04 15.07 17.94
CA TYR A 69 -15.25 14.36 16.94
C TYR A 69 -15.22 15.20 15.66
N ALA A 70 -14.06 15.31 15.03
CA ALA A 70 -13.96 15.92 13.71
C ALA A 70 -13.00 15.15 12.82
N THR A 71 -13.42 14.91 11.58
CA THR A 71 -12.54 14.43 10.52
C THR A 71 -11.91 15.62 9.82
N ASN A 72 -10.65 15.45 9.45
CA ASN A 72 -9.99 16.41 8.60
C ASN A 72 -10.47 16.26 7.15
N ASP A 73 -11.74 16.58 6.87
CA ASP A 73 -12.33 16.57 5.52
C ASP A 73 -11.76 17.67 4.60
N PHE A 74 -10.53 18.15 4.82
CA PHE A 74 -9.74 18.82 3.79
C PHE A 74 -9.00 17.82 2.88
N HIS A 75 -9.23 16.53 3.06
CA HIS A 75 -8.87 15.55 2.06
C HIS A 75 -9.71 15.80 0.79
N GLU A 76 -9.10 16.41 -0.23
CA GLU A 76 -9.17 15.80 -1.55
C GLU A 76 -9.08 14.28 -1.33
N GLU A 77 -10.00 13.48 -1.87
CA GLU A 77 -9.89 12.02 -1.78
C GLU A 77 -8.42 11.66 -1.96
N PRO A 78 -7.81 10.85 -1.06
CA PRO A 78 -6.39 10.54 -1.17
C PRO A 78 -6.15 10.14 -2.62
N ILE A 79 -5.30 10.89 -3.31
CA ILE A 79 -5.08 10.64 -4.73
C ILE A 79 -4.50 9.23 -4.79
N PHE A 80 -5.30 8.28 -5.28
CA PHE A 80 -4.83 6.93 -5.54
C PHE A 80 -4.49 6.85 -7.01
N GLU A 81 -3.24 6.55 -7.30
CA GLU A 81 -2.83 6.22 -8.65
C GLU A 81 -3.05 4.74 -8.92
N GLU A 82 -3.07 4.39 -10.20
CA GLU A 82 -3.34 3.02 -10.65
C GLU A 82 -2.11 2.12 -10.53
N SER A 83 -0.91 2.71 -10.51
CA SER A 83 0.36 1.99 -10.38
C SER A 83 1.48 2.92 -9.90
N CYS A 84 2.63 2.34 -9.52
CA CYS A 84 3.82 3.12 -9.18
C CYS A 84 4.31 4.01 -10.34
N ALA A 85 4.09 3.57 -11.60
CA ALA A 85 4.43 4.35 -12.78
C ALA A 85 3.57 5.63 -12.89
N HIS A 86 2.29 5.55 -12.56
CA HIS A 86 1.41 6.72 -12.52
C HIS A 86 1.78 7.68 -11.40
N TRP A 87 2.11 7.14 -10.21
CA TRP A 87 2.66 7.91 -9.10
C TRP A 87 3.90 8.71 -9.51
N LEU A 88 4.90 8.05 -10.11
CA LEU A 88 6.14 8.70 -10.51
C LEU A 88 5.92 9.73 -11.64
N LYS A 89 5.01 9.45 -12.58
CA LYS A 89 4.65 10.39 -13.64
C LYS A 89 4.04 11.68 -13.09
N ARG A 90 3.21 11.61 -12.05
CA ARG A 90 2.58 12.78 -11.42
C ARG A 90 3.55 13.52 -10.50
N TYR A 91 4.37 12.78 -9.76
CA TYR A 91 5.31 13.31 -8.78
C TYR A 91 6.71 12.74 -9.03
N PRO A 92 7.55 13.41 -9.84
CA PRO A 92 8.85 12.89 -10.25
C PRO A 92 9.86 12.70 -9.10
N ASP A 93 9.69 13.39 -7.98
CA ASP A 93 10.62 13.35 -6.84
C ASP A 93 10.29 12.26 -5.80
N LEU A 94 9.33 11.37 -6.10
CA LEU A 94 8.95 10.30 -5.18
C LEU A 94 10.09 9.33 -4.91
N LYS A 95 10.12 8.79 -3.68
CA LYS A 95 11.16 7.91 -3.17
C LYS A 95 10.72 6.46 -3.15
N THR A 96 11.68 5.54 -3.18
CA THR A 96 11.39 4.11 -3.06
C THR A 96 10.78 3.80 -1.70
N ARG A 97 9.51 3.37 -1.68
CA ARG A 97 8.76 2.99 -0.47
C ARG A 97 7.43 2.34 -0.85
N TYR A 98 6.61 2.07 0.16
CA TYR A 98 5.23 1.64 -0.05
C TYR A 98 4.30 2.82 -0.42
N TYR A 99 3.45 2.60 -1.41
CA TYR A 99 2.41 3.54 -1.84
C TYR A 99 1.06 2.84 -1.92
N TRP A 100 0.00 3.61 -1.71
CA TRP A 100 -1.36 3.16 -1.97
C TRP A 100 -1.68 3.32 -3.45
N ILE A 101 -2.22 2.26 -4.06
CA ILE A 101 -2.77 2.29 -5.40
C ILE A 101 -4.22 1.84 -5.40
N LYS A 102 -4.95 2.22 -6.43
CA LYS A 102 -6.34 1.81 -6.65
C LYS A 102 -6.49 1.27 -8.07
N THR A 103 -6.76 -0.02 -8.19
CA THR A 103 -6.91 -0.67 -9.50
C THR A 103 -8.20 -0.21 -10.19
N LYS A 104 -8.18 -0.09 -11.52
CA LYS A 104 -9.27 0.54 -12.30
C LYS A 104 -10.57 -0.24 -12.25
N ASN A 105 -10.55 -1.55 -12.49
CA ASN A 105 -11.75 -2.34 -12.70
C ASN A 105 -12.30 -2.89 -11.38
N LYS A 106 -11.43 -3.25 -10.43
CA LYS A 106 -11.86 -3.71 -9.10
C LYS A 106 -12.04 -2.60 -8.08
N ARG A 107 -11.58 -1.38 -8.36
CA ARG A 107 -11.47 -0.28 -7.38
C ARG A 107 -10.78 -0.71 -6.08
N LYS A 108 -9.97 -1.80 -6.14
CA LYS A 108 -9.32 -2.40 -4.99
C LYS A 108 -8.22 -1.46 -4.55
N LYS A 109 -8.30 -1.00 -3.31
CA LYS A 109 -7.24 -0.22 -2.67
C LYS A 109 -6.24 -1.20 -2.08
N MET A 110 -4.98 -1.08 -2.45
CA MET A 110 -3.91 -1.90 -1.89
C MET A 110 -2.63 -1.09 -1.73
N ARG A 111 -1.78 -1.53 -0.82
CA ARG A 111 -0.46 -0.99 -0.58
C ARG A 111 0.57 -1.86 -1.29
N VAL A 112 1.32 -1.26 -2.19
CA VAL A 112 2.36 -1.91 -3.00
C VAL A 112 3.71 -1.29 -2.72
N TYR A 113 4.77 -2.07 -2.83
CA TYR A 113 6.12 -1.52 -2.82
C TYR A 113 6.44 -0.94 -4.19
N CYS A 114 6.82 0.35 -4.22
CA CYS A 114 7.25 1.04 -5.41
C CYS A 114 8.74 1.33 -5.36
N ASP A 115 9.46 0.89 -6.40
CA ASP A 115 10.80 1.36 -6.67
C ASP A 115 10.73 2.55 -7.62
N MET A 116 11.08 3.72 -7.09
CA MET A 116 10.98 4.99 -7.79
C MET A 116 12.33 5.48 -8.33
N GLU A 117 13.42 4.80 -7.99
CA GLU A 117 14.77 5.33 -8.18
C GLU A 117 15.60 4.49 -9.16
N ARG A 118 15.44 3.15 -9.15
CA ARG A 118 16.23 2.27 -10.02
C ARG A 118 15.56 2.13 -11.40
N PHE A 119 16.40 2.09 -12.43
CA PHE A 119 16.00 1.81 -13.82
C PHE A 119 14.85 2.70 -14.35
N GLY A 120 14.87 3.98 -14.01
CA GLY A 120 13.83 4.94 -14.41
C GLY A 120 12.61 4.99 -13.50
N GLY A 121 12.56 4.14 -12.47
CA GLY A 121 11.54 4.15 -11.43
C GLY A 121 10.13 3.79 -11.90
N GLY A 122 9.19 3.83 -10.96
CA GLY A 122 7.78 3.53 -11.23
C GLY A 122 7.49 2.03 -11.27
N TRP A 123 8.41 1.19 -10.79
CA TRP A 123 8.24 -0.26 -10.74
C TRP A 123 7.35 -0.64 -9.58
N THR A 124 6.40 -1.54 -9.82
CA THR A 124 5.48 -2.06 -8.80
C THR A 124 5.88 -3.50 -8.47
N LEU A 125 6.15 -3.81 -7.20
CA LEU A 125 6.36 -5.20 -6.76
C LEU A 125 5.02 -5.95 -6.74
N VAL A 126 4.90 -7.00 -7.56
CA VAL A 126 3.64 -7.73 -7.73
C VAL A 126 3.74 -9.24 -7.45
N VAL A 127 4.95 -9.80 -7.43
CA VAL A 127 5.21 -11.22 -7.17
C VAL A 127 6.54 -11.37 -6.44
N THR A 128 6.60 -12.29 -5.49
CA THR A 128 7.82 -12.83 -4.90
C THR A 128 7.89 -14.33 -5.21
N ILE A 129 9.06 -14.82 -5.60
CA ILE A 129 9.25 -16.18 -6.09
C ILE A 129 9.97 -17.01 -5.02
N ASN A 130 9.40 -18.16 -4.68
CA ASN A 130 10.05 -19.14 -3.82
C ASN A 130 10.45 -20.35 -4.65
N ALA A 131 11.75 -20.67 -4.66
CA ALA A 131 12.26 -21.80 -5.44
C ALA A 131 11.82 -23.18 -4.93
N LYS A 132 11.31 -23.27 -3.71
CA LYS A 132 10.86 -24.53 -3.09
C LYS A 132 9.43 -24.91 -3.50
N ASN A 133 8.68 -24.01 -4.13
CA ASN A 133 7.30 -24.27 -4.53
C ASN A 133 6.91 -23.50 -5.81
N ASN A 134 5.71 -23.77 -6.30
CA ASN A 134 5.16 -23.17 -7.53
C ASN A 134 4.06 -22.14 -7.23
N ASP A 135 4.05 -21.58 -6.02
CA ASP A 135 2.98 -20.70 -5.53
C ASP A 135 2.87 -19.39 -6.32
N HIS A 136 3.96 -18.99 -6.97
CA HIS A 136 4.04 -17.83 -7.86
C HIS A 136 3.38 -18.07 -9.23
N LEU A 137 2.92 -19.29 -9.53
CA LEU A 137 2.19 -19.63 -10.77
C LEU A 137 0.67 -19.60 -10.62
N GLN A 138 0.18 -19.33 -9.41
CA GLN A 138 -1.27 -19.31 -9.12
C GLN A 138 -1.93 -18.09 -9.75
N LYS A 139 -3.08 -18.27 -10.42
CA LYS A 139 -3.82 -17.15 -11.03
C LYS A 139 -4.48 -16.23 -10.00
N ALA A 140 -4.97 -16.82 -8.91
CA ALA A 140 -5.53 -16.07 -7.80
C ALA A 140 -4.42 -15.44 -6.95
N GLU A 141 -4.79 -14.47 -6.10
CA GLU A 141 -3.89 -13.98 -5.07
C GLU A 141 -3.46 -15.12 -4.15
N ASN A 142 -2.18 -15.17 -3.78
CA ASN A 142 -1.63 -16.31 -3.05
C ASN A 142 -0.63 -15.88 -1.97
N ASN A 143 -0.72 -16.52 -0.81
CA ASN A 143 0.09 -16.24 0.40
C ASN A 143 0.17 -14.74 0.76
N CYS A 144 -0.87 -13.96 0.49
CA CYS A 144 -0.89 -12.53 0.79
C CYS A 144 -0.54 -12.25 2.26
N ALA A 145 0.28 -11.22 2.51
CA ALA A 145 0.70 -10.92 3.88
C ALA A 145 -0.47 -10.43 4.75
N ASP A 146 -1.32 -9.54 4.22
CA ASP A 146 -2.57 -9.11 4.84
C ASP A 146 -3.56 -8.56 3.79
N SER A 147 -4.72 -8.05 4.25
CA SER A 147 -5.77 -7.50 3.38
C SER A 147 -5.38 -6.22 2.63
N VAL A 148 -4.30 -5.54 3.07
CA VAL A 148 -3.83 -4.26 2.55
C VAL A 148 -2.56 -4.42 1.72
N THR A 149 -1.66 -5.31 2.10
CA THR A 149 -0.33 -5.50 1.52
C THR A 149 -0.15 -6.98 1.17
N CYS A 150 -0.55 -7.40 -0.02
CA CYS A 150 -0.43 -8.82 -0.39
C CYS A 150 1.05 -9.23 -0.60
N VAL A 151 1.81 -8.47 -1.38
CA VAL A 151 3.23 -8.77 -1.66
C VAL A 151 4.12 -7.76 -0.94
N THR A 152 4.81 -8.25 0.10
CA THR A 152 5.76 -7.45 0.87
C THR A 152 7.15 -7.52 0.27
N PHE A 153 7.83 -6.38 0.22
CA PHE A 153 9.26 -6.33 -0.05
C PHE A 153 10.00 -6.91 1.16
N THR A 154 10.72 -8.01 0.94
CA THR A 154 11.50 -8.72 1.96
C THR A 154 12.87 -9.05 1.37
N GLU A 155 13.92 -8.82 2.15
CA GLU A 155 15.30 -9.10 1.73
C GLU A 155 15.76 -10.51 2.14
N THR A 156 15.01 -11.18 3.02
CA THR A 156 15.31 -12.49 3.58
C THR A 156 14.04 -13.29 3.78
N ASP A 157 14.12 -14.62 3.59
CA ASP A 157 13.01 -15.58 3.72
C ASP A 157 11.79 -15.18 2.88
N ILE A 158 11.71 -15.72 1.66
CA ILE A 158 10.76 -15.28 0.64
C ILE A 158 9.68 -16.35 0.49
N PRO A 159 8.60 -16.36 1.30
CA PRO A 159 7.37 -17.04 0.92
C PRO A 159 6.97 -16.55 -0.46
N GLY A 160 6.58 -17.47 -1.34
CA GLY A 160 6.08 -17.09 -2.66
C GLY A 160 4.75 -16.39 -2.49
N ARG A 161 4.71 -15.07 -2.63
CA ARG A 161 3.49 -14.25 -2.57
C ARG A 161 3.19 -13.63 -3.91
N LYS A 162 1.92 -13.50 -4.23
CA LYS A 162 1.49 -13.07 -5.56
C LYS A 162 0.18 -12.31 -5.51
N LEU A 163 0.14 -11.17 -6.21
CA LEU A 163 -1.13 -10.55 -6.60
C LEU A 163 -1.87 -11.42 -7.62
N SER A 164 -3.20 -11.30 -7.66
CA SER A 164 -3.98 -12.00 -8.69
C SER A 164 -3.52 -11.58 -10.10
N ASP A 165 -3.59 -12.48 -11.07
CA ASP A 165 -3.23 -12.15 -12.47
C ASP A 165 -4.01 -10.95 -12.98
N GLU A 166 -5.28 -10.86 -12.60
CA GLU A 166 -6.14 -9.72 -12.93
C GLU A 166 -5.62 -8.40 -12.35
N ASP A 167 -5.22 -8.37 -11.08
CA ASP A 167 -4.61 -7.17 -10.47
C ASP A 167 -3.28 -6.82 -11.16
N ILE A 168 -2.47 -7.81 -11.53
CA ILE A 168 -1.20 -7.62 -12.26
C ILE A 168 -1.45 -7.03 -13.64
N HIS A 169 -2.45 -7.54 -14.37
CA HIS A 169 -2.85 -7.01 -15.68
C HIS A 169 -3.30 -5.56 -15.58
N GLU A 170 -4.11 -5.23 -14.59
CA GLU A 170 -4.58 -3.86 -14.37
C GLU A 170 -3.43 -2.89 -14.06
N ILE A 171 -2.49 -3.30 -13.21
CA ILE A 171 -1.30 -2.48 -12.86
C ILE A 171 -0.39 -2.27 -14.07
N ALA A 172 -0.20 -3.29 -14.90
CA ALA A 172 0.67 -3.23 -16.08
C ALA A 172 0.06 -2.42 -17.24
N GLY A 173 -1.27 -2.28 -17.29
CA GLY A 173 -1.98 -1.42 -18.23
C GLY A 173 -2.00 -1.95 -19.67
N ASN A 174 -0.92 -1.74 -20.44
CA ASN A 174 -0.86 -2.01 -21.90
C ASN A 174 0.39 -2.78 -22.35
N GLU A 175 1.60 -2.36 -21.95
CA GLU A 175 2.88 -3.03 -22.27
C GLU A 175 3.71 -3.16 -20.99
N GLY A 176 3.93 -4.39 -20.52
CA GLY A 176 4.76 -4.65 -19.35
C GLY A 176 6.18 -5.03 -19.73
N VAL A 177 7.16 -4.20 -19.34
CA VAL A 177 8.50 -4.71 -19.05
C VAL A 177 8.46 -5.24 -17.63
N PHE A 178 8.95 -6.45 -17.42
CA PHE A 178 9.07 -7.08 -16.12
C PHE A 178 10.51 -7.07 -15.70
N GLN A 179 10.75 -6.64 -14.48
CA GLN A 179 12.05 -6.73 -13.85
C GLN A 179 12.03 -7.90 -12.88
N VAL A 180 12.99 -8.81 -13.02
CA VAL A 180 13.21 -9.90 -12.06
C VAL A 180 14.52 -9.62 -11.34
N GLU A 181 14.41 -9.46 -10.02
CA GLU A 181 15.55 -9.32 -9.12
C GLU A 181 15.73 -10.62 -8.36
N VAL A 182 16.95 -11.15 -8.36
CA VAL A 182 17.32 -12.31 -7.54
C VAL A 182 18.02 -11.79 -6.28
N PRO A 183 17.34 -11.75 -5.13
CA PRO A 183 17.95 -11.33 -3.87
C PRO A 183 19.02 -12.35 -3.43
N LEU A 184 20.04 -11.86 -2.74
CA LEU A 184 21.18 -12.64 -2.25
C LEU A 184 20.75 -13.93 -1.55
N ASN A 185 21.27 -15.06 -2.00
CA ASN A 185 21.30 -16.27 -1.19
C ASN A 185 22.68 -16.35 -0.51
N SER A 186 22.72 -16.23 0.81
CA SER A 186 23.94 -16.35 1.62
C SER A 186 24.65 -17.71 1.47
N LEU A 187 24.02 -18.69 0.79
CA LEU A 187 24.58 -20.00 0.47
C LEU A 187 25.18 -20.09 -0.95
N SER A 188 25.14 -19.02 -1.76
CA SER A 188 25.71 -19.04 -3.10
C SER A 188 27.23 -18.80 -3.03
N ILE A 189 28.00 -19.81 -3.45
CA ILE A 189 29.47 -19.85 -3.38
C ILE A 189 30.09 -19.16 -4.62
N ASP A 190 29.30 -18.99 -5.68
CA ASP A 190 29.74 -18.40 -6.94
C ASP A 190 29.50 -16.88 -6.98
N ALA A 191 30.58 -16.12 -6.88
CA ALA A 191 30.60 -14.66 -6.91
C ALA A 191 30.07 -14.02 -8.21
N VAL A 192 29.76 -14.82 -9.24
CA VAL A 192 29.33 -14.37 -10.57
C VAL A 192 27.84 -13.96 -10.61
N ASN A 193 27.00 -14.52 -9.72
CA ASN A 193 25.57 -14.23 -9.66
C ASN A 193 25.20 -13.26 -8.52
N LYS A 194 26.13 -12.41 -8.10
CA LYS A 194 25.87 -11.36 -7.11
C LYS A 194 24.93 -10.32 -7.74
N ASN A 195 23.67 -10.31 -7.31
CA ASN A 195 22.63 -9.34 -7.68
C ASN A 195 22.35 -9.27 -9.19
N ALA A 196 21.86 -10.36 -9.77
CA ALA A 196 21.39 -10.36 -11.15
C ALA A 196 20.02 -9.67 -11.26
N THR A 197 19.94 -8.67 -12.14
CA THR A 197 18.68 -8.05 -12.58
C THR A 197 18.45 -8.41 -14.04
N VAL A 198 17.30 -8.99 -14.34
CA VAL A 198 16.92 -9.39 -15.71
C VAL A 198 15.62 -8.70 -16.09
N PHE A 199 15.54 -8.21 -17.33
CA PHE A 199 14.35 -7.57 -17.88
C PHE A 199 13.70 -8.46 -18.95
N TYR A 200 12.39 -8.65 -18.85
CA TYR A 200 11.57 -9.37 -19.81
C TYR A 200 10.54 -8.43 -20.41
N LYS A 201 10.44 -8.34 -21.74
CA LYS A 201 9.35 -7.61 -22.41
C LYS A 201 8.38 -8.62 -23.00
N ILE A 202 7.10 -8.52 -22.67
CA ILE A 202 6.06 -9.33 -23.33
C ILE A 202 5.70 -8.64 -24.66
N PRO A 203 5.96 -9.27 -25.82
CA PRO A 203 5.80 -8.62 -27.13
C PRO A 203 4.33 -8.30 -27.48
N SER A 204 3.37 -8.89 -26.77
CA SER A 204 1.93 -8.76 -27.02
C SER A 204 1.14 -8.14 -25.85
N GLY A 205 1.82 -7.41 -24.95
CA GLY A 205 1.18 -6.65 -23.88
C GLY A 205 0.75 -7.47 -22.65
N ALA A 206 0.30 -6.77 -21.60
CA ALA A 206 -0.04 -7.36 -20.29
C ALA A 206 -1.17 -8.40 -20.37
N GLN A 207 -2.14 -8.20 -21.27
CA GLN A 207 -3.25 -9.12 -21.54
C GLN A 207 -2.81 -10.53 -21.97
N SER A 208 -1.57 -10.68 -22.42
CA SER A 208 -0.99 -11.98 -22.80
C SER A 208 -0.20 -12.64 -21.67
N PHE A 209 -0.13 -12.01 -20.50
CA PHE A 209 0.52 -12.58 -19.33
C PHE A 209 -0.38 -13.68 -18.74
N ASP A 210 0.03 -14.93 -18.85
CA ASP A 210 -0.55 -16.03 -18.09
C ASP A 210 0.53 -16.56 -17.15
N SER A 211 0.34 -16.37 -15.84
CA SER A 211 1.29 -16.87 -14.84
C SER A 211 1.25 -18.39 -14.71
N SER A 212 0.25 -19.06 -15.32
CA SER A 212 0.19 -20.52 -15.32
C SER A 212 1.13 -21.12 -16.37
N CYS A 213 1.88 -22.15 -15.96
CA CYS A 213 2.63 -22.97 -16.89
C CYS A 213 1.71 -24.09 -17.44
N LYS A 214 1.40 -24.04 -18.74
CA LYS A 214 0.95 -25.23 -19.48
C LYS A 214 2.17 -25.88 -20.13
N GLY A 215 2.92 -26.62 -19.33
CA GLY A 215 3.95 -27.51 -19.88
C GLY A 215 3.27 -28.75 -20.43
N ASP A 216 3.23 -28.91 -21.75
CA ASP A 216 3.08 -30.24 -22.32
C ASP A 216 4.32 -31.02 -21.91
N GLN A 217 4.15 -32.05 -21.07
CA GLN A 217 5.20 -33.02 -20.89
C GLN A 217 5.41 -33.69 -22.26
N LEU A 218 6.49 -33.30 -22.94
CA LEU A 218 7.06 -34.11 -24.01
C LEU A 218 7.33 -35.49 -23.40
N LYS A 219 6.49 -36.46 -23.76
CA LYS A 219 6.70 -37.88 -23.47
C LYS A 219 7.91 -38.39 -24.24
#